data_AF-A0A2J8S0W1-F1
#
_entry.id   AF-A0A2J8S0W1-F1
#
_cell.length_a   1.000
_cell.length_b   1.000
_cell.length_c   1.000
_cell.angle_alpha   90.00
_cell.angle_beta   90.00
_cell.angle_gamma   90.00
#
_symmetry.space_group_name_H-M   'P 1'
#
loop_
_entity.id
_entity.type
_entity.pdbx_description
1 polymer ?
#
loop_
_entity_poly.entity_id
_entity_poly.type
_entity_poly.pdbx_seq_one_letter_code
_entity_poly.pdbx_strand_id
1 'polypeptide(L)'
;MRPMRIFVNDDRHVMAKHSSVYPTQEELEAVQNMVSHTERALKAVSDWIDEQEKGSSEQAESDNMDVPPEDDSKEGAGEQKTEHMTRTLRGVMRVGLVAKGLLLKGDLDLELVLLCKEKPTTALLDKVADNLAIQLAAVTEDKYEILQSVDDAAIVIKNTKEPPLSLTIHLTSPVVREEMEKVLAGETLSVNDPPDVLDRQKCLAALASLRHAKWFQARANGLKSCVIVIRVLRDLCTRVPTWGPLRGWPLELL
;
A
#
# COMPACT_ATOMS: atom_id res chain seq x y z
N MET A 1 -45.26 -15.00 8.14
CA MET A 1 -44.82 -15.51 6.81
C MET A 1 -43.41 -14.99 6.54
N ARG A 2 -42.42 -15.88 6.34
CA ARG A 2 -41.10 -15.46 5.83
C ARG A 2 -41.31 -14.92 4.41
N PRO A 3 -40.67 -13.82 3.99
CA PRO A 3 -40.78 -13.36 2.61
C PRO A 3 -40.30 -14.50 1.70
N MET A 4 -41.10 -14.91 0.72
CA MET A 4 -40.61 -15.80 -0.33
C MET A 4 -39.37 -15.14 -0.94
N ARG A 5 -38.29 -15.92 -1.12
CA ARG A 5 -37.11 -15.44 -1.84
C ARG A 5 -37.52 -15.30 -3.31
N ILE A 6 -37.91 -14.11 -3.74
CA ILE A 6 -38.41 -13.83 -5.10
C ILE A 6 -37.29 -14.00 -6.15
N PHE A 7 -36.02 -13.93 -5.74
CA PHE A 7 -34.85 -13.89 -6.63
C PHE A 7 -33.93 -15.12 -6.54
N VAL A 8 -34.43 -16.30 -6.12
CA VAL A 8 -33.57 -17.51 -5.95
C VAL A 8 -32.82 -17.89 -7.24
N ASN A 9 -33.45 -17.71 -8.39
CA ASN A 9 -32.80 -18.01 -9.66
C ASN A 9 -31.67 -17.01 -9.96
N ASP A 10 -31.87 -15.71 -9.69
CA ASP A 10 -30.87 -14.67 -9.91
C ASP A 10 -29.69 -14.82 -8.94
N ASP A 11 -29.97 -15.12 -7.67
CA ASP A 11 -28.94 -15.47 -6.68
C ASP A 11 -28.05 -16.60 -7.21
N ARG A 12 -28.64 -17.65 -7.80
CA ARG A 12 -27.89 -18.77 -8.37
C ARG A 12 -27.01 -18.32 -9.55
N HIS A 13 -27.51 -17.47 -10.44
CA HIS A 13 -26.73 -16.96 -11.57
C HIS A 13 -25.59 -16.05 -11.12
N VAL A 14 -25.83 -15.16 -10.16
CA VAL A 14 -24.81 -14.27 -9.60
C VAL A 14 -23.72 -15.10 -8.92
N MET A 15 -24.09 -16.10 -8.11
CA MET A 15 -23.10 -16.95 -7.46
C MET A 15 -22.31 -17.80 -8.46
N ALA A 16 -22.96 -18.37 -9.48
CA ALA A 16 -22.26 -19.10 -10.53
C ALA A 16 -21.28 -18.20 -11.30
N LYS A 17 -21.70 -16.97 -11.63
CA LYS A 17 -20.84 -15.99 -12.29
C LYS A 17 -19.68 -15.58 -11.37
N HIS A 18 -19.94 -15.29 -10.09
CA HIS A 18 -18.92 -14.99 -9.08
C HIS A 18 -17.87 -16.10 -9.00
N SER A 19 -18.28 -17.37 -8.90
CA SER A 19 -17.35 -18.50 -8.87
C SER A 19 -16.52 -18.61 -10.16
N SER A 20 -17.10 -18.31 -11.32
CA SER A 20 -16.38 -18.37 -12.61
C SER A 20 -15.29 -17.30 -12.77
N VAL A 21 -15.42 -16.17 -12.09
CA VAL A 21 -14.48 -15.03 -12.16
C VAL A 21 -13.56 -14.95 -10.94
N TYR A 22 -13.82 -15.75 -9.91
CA TYR A 22 -13.02 -15.78 -8.70
C TYR A 22 -11.62 -16.35 -9.02
N PRO A 23 -10.54 -15.78 -8.45
CA PRO A 23 -9.20 -16.30 -8.68
C PRO A 23 -9.05 -17.75 -8.25
N THR A 24 -8.18 -18.50 -8.91
CA THR A 24 -7.83 -19.86 -8.51
C THR A 24 -7.03 -19.85 -7.20
N GLN A 25 -6.96 -21.00 -6.53
CA GLN A 25 -6.16 -21.13 -5.32
C GLN A 25 -4.68 -20.82 -5.58
N GLU A 26 -4.15 -21.25 -6.73
CA GLU A 26 -2.78 -20.97 -7.16
C GLU A 26 -2.53 -19.47 -7.37
N GLU A 27 -3.48 -18.75 -7.99
CA GLU A 27 -3.39 -17.29 -8.14
C GLU A 27 -3.38 -16.59 -6.78
N LEU A 28 -4.25 -17.00 -5.85
CA LEU A 28 -4.31 -16.41 -4.52
C LEU A 28 -3.04 -16.66 -3.70
N GLU A 29 -2.49 -17.88 -3.77
CA GLU A 29 -1.23 -18.23 -3.11
C GLU A 29 -0.06 -17.45 -3.71
N ALA A 30 -0.01 -17.29 -5.03
CA ALA A 30 1.01 -16.49 -5.70
C ALA A 30 0.95 -15.01 -5.28
N VAL A 31 -0.25 -14.42 -5.23
CA VAL A 31 -0.45 -13.05 -4.73
C VAL A 31 -0.02 -12.93 -3.26
N GLN A 32 -0.47 -13.85 -2.40
CA GLN A 32 -0.16 -13.80 -0.97
C GLN A 32 1.35 -13.93 -0.72
N ASN A 33 2.03 -14.83 -1.44
CA ASN A 33 3.49 -14.99 -1.34
C ASN A 33 4.21 -13.72 -1.78
N MET A 34 3.89 -13.18 -2.95
CA MET A 34 4.54 -11.96 -3.46
C MET A 34 4.34 -10.76 -2.53
N VAL A 35 3.11 -10.55 -2.03
CA VAL A 35 2.81 -9.48 -1.08
C VAL A 35 3.55 -9.71 0.24
N SER A 36 3.58 -10.94 0.76
CA SER A 36 4.29 -11.25 2.01
C SER A 36 5.80 -11.08 1.90
N HIS A 37 6.41 -11.51 0.78
CA HIS A 37 7.83 -11.32 0.52
C HIS A 37 8.18 -9.83 0.48
N THR A 38 7.38 -9.06 -0.25
CA THR A 38 7.57 -7.62 -0.39
C THR A 38 7.39 -6.88 0.94
N GLU A 39 6.37 -7.21 1.73
CA GLU A 39 6.13 -6.60 3.05
C GLU A 39 7.27 -6.89 4.03
N ARG A 40 7.76 -8.14 4.07
CA ARG A 40 8.90 -8.51 4.92
C ARG A 40 10.18 -7.81 4.48
N ALA A 41 10.44 -7.76 3.17
CA ALA A 41 11.61 -7.07 2.63
C ALA A 41 11.56 -5.57 2.90
N LEU A 42 10.42 -4.90 2.68
CA LEU A 42 10.25 -3.48 3.01
C LEU A 42 10.37 -3.18 4.51
N LYS A 43 9.95 -4.11 5.37
CA LYS A 43 10.18 -3.99 6.81
C LYS A 43 11.68 -4.03 7.14
N ALA A 44 12.43 -4.93 6.51
CA ALA A 44 13.89 -4.98 6.68
C ALA A 44 14.58 -3.74 6.08
N VAL A 45 14.08 -3.20 4.96
CA VAL A 45 14.56 -1.91 4.41
C VAL A 45 14.32 -0.77 5.40
N SER A 46 13.15 -0.71 6.04
CA SER A 46 12.86 0.27 7.09
C SER A 46 13.86 0.15 8.23
N ASP A 47 14.06 -1.05 8.76
CA ASP A 47 14.98 -1.27 9.89
C ASP A 47 16.40 -0.84 9.55
N TRP A 48 16.88 -1.16 8.34
CA TRP A 48 18.20 -0.73 7.88
C TRP A 48 18.34 0.79 7.71
N ILE A 49 17.30 1.48 7.21
CA ILE A 49 17.30 2.94 7.10
C ILE A 49 17.36 3.57 8.50
N ASP A 50 16.56 3.05 9.43
CA ASP A 50 16.49 3.56 10.79
C ASP A 50 17.81 3.32 11.56
N GLU A 51 18.49 2.19 11.35
CA GLU A 51 19.82 1.91 11.90
C GLU A 51 20.90 2.86 11.34
N GLN A 52 20.87 3.17 10.05
CA GLN A 52 21.79 4.15 9.46
C GLN A 52 21.60 5.55 10.06
N GLU A 53 20.36 5.98 10.27
CA GLU A 53 20.06 7.29 10.84
C GLU A 53 20.54 7.39 12.29
N LYS A 54 20.29 6.35 13.11
CA LYS A 54 20.78 6.29 14.50
C LYS A 54 22.30 6.29 14.60
N GLY A 55 22.99 5.53 13.73
CA GLY A 55 24.46 5.50 13.68
C GLY A 55 25.08 6.82 13.20
N SER A 56 24.35 7.62 12.41
CA SER A 56 24.80 8.96 12.00
C SER A 56 24.65 10.03 13.09
N SER A 57 23.66 9.88 13.98
CA SER A 57 23.47 10.78 15.13
C SER A 57 24.48 10.54 16.26
N GLU A 58 24.97 9.32 16.44
CA GLU A 58 25.96 9.00 17.51
C GLU A 58 27.37 9.57 17.24
N GLN A 59 27.69 9.97 16.00
CA GLN A 59 28.95 10.67 15.69
C GLN A 59 28.92 12.18 15.97
N ALA A 60 27.77 12.76 16.33
CA ALA A 60 27.63 14.20 16.61
C ALA A 60 27.44 14.54 18.10
N GLU A 61 27.25 13.56 18.99
CA GLU A 61 26.99 13.77 20.43
C GLU A 61 28.12 13.26 21.35
N SER A 62 29.39 13.27 20.91
CA SER A 62 30.53 12.95 21.79
C SER A 62 31.12 14.17 22.50
N ASP A 63 30.33 15.20 22.81
CA ASP A 63 30.81 16.37 23.58
C ASP A 63 29.68 17.03 24.40
N ASN A 64 29.12 16.30 25.36
CA ASN A 64 28.80 16.82 26.70
C ASN A 64 28.21 15.71 27.58
N MET A 65 29.04 15.22 28.48
CA MET A 65 28.70 14.30 29.56
C MET A 65 28.36 15.12 30.80
N ASP A 66 27.11 15.15 31.26
CA ASP A 66 26.76 15.07 32.69
C ASP A 66 25.24 15.02 32.93
N VAL A 67 24.77 13.99 33.65
CA VAL A 67 23.83 14.02 34.81
C VAL A 67 23.22 12.59 35.01
N PRO A 68 23.08 12.09 36.27
CA PRO A 68 22.93 10.66 36.62
C PRO A 68 21.49 10.10 36.57
N PRO A 69 21.30 8.77 36.74
CA PRO A 69 20.06 8.07 36.43
C PRO A 69 19.07 8.09 37.60
N GLU A 70 17.79 8.31 37.31
CA GLU A 70 16.70 7.88 38.19
C GLU A 70 15.81 6.86 37.50
N ASP A 71 15.67 5.75 38.23
CA ASP A 71 14.85 4.57 38.05
C ASP A 71 13.36 4.94 38.02
N ASP A 72 12.62 4.49 37.00
CA ASP A 72 11.26 4.05 37.25
C ASP A 72 10.82 2.99 36.23
N SER A 73 10.65 1.79 36.78
CA SER A 73 10.15 0.60 36.11
C SER A 73 8.67 0.74 35.78
N LYS A 74 8.29 0.72 34.48
CA LYS A 74 6.94 0.29 34.03
C LYS A 74 6.82 0.02 32.52
N GLU A 75 6.85 -1.27 32.19
CA GLU A 75 5.89 -1.96 31.31
C GLU A 75 5.70 -1.45 29.85
N GLY A 76 6.62 -1.82 28.97
CA GLY A 76 6.43 -2.87 27.93
C GLY A 76 5.38 -2.71 26.81
N ALA A 77 4.59 -1.63 26.74
CA ALA A 77 3.58 -1.45 25.68
C ALA A 77 3.59 -0.08 24.98
N GLY A 78 4.33 0.90 25.52
CA GLY A 78 4.43 2.25 24.96
C GLY A 78 5.46 2.40 23.84
N GLU A 79 6.60 1.71 23.96
CA GLU A 79 7.79 1.95 23.12
C GLU A 79 7.56 1.65 21.63
N GLN A 80 6.81 0.59 21.30
CA GLN A 80 6.56 0.24 19.89
C GLN A 80 5.74 1.30 19.14
N LYS A 81 4.82 2.01 19.81
CA LYS A 81 4.02 3.06 19.14
C LYS A 81 4.81 4.35 18.94
N THR A 82 5.67 4.72 19.89
CA THR A 82 6.54 5.89 19.78
C THR A 82 7.69 5.67 18.81
N GLU A 83 8.28 4.48 18.76
CA GLU A 83 9.33 4.14 17.78
C GLU A 83 8.83 4.27 16.34
N HIS A 84 7.62 3.79 16.02
CA HIS A 84 7.09 3.89 14.66
C HIS A 84 6.83 5.33 14.16
N MET A 85 6.79 6.33 15.05
CA MET A 85 6.55 7.73 14.67
C MET A 85 7.83 8.49 14.31
N THR A 86 8.99 8.04 14.78
CA THR A 86 10.28 8.70 14.53
C THR A 86 10.97 8.20 13.26
N ARG A 87 10.69 6.95 12.87
CA ARG A 87 11.24 6.25 11.68
C ARG A 87 10.94 6.97 10.37
N THR A 88 11.87 6.92 9.44
CA THR A 88 11.73 7.52 8.10
C THR A 88 10.64 6.82 7.27
N LEU A 89 10.58 5.50 7.35
CA LEU A 89 9.49 4.71 6.78
C LEU A 89 8.50 4.33 7.90
N ARG A 90 7.28 4.89 7.83
CA ARG A 90 6.26 4.68 8.86
C ARG A 90 5.55 3.34 8.74
N GLY A 91 5.43 2.81 7.52
CA GLY A 91 4.86 1.49 7.30
C GLY A 91 4.36 1.24 5.87
N VAL A 92 4.04 -0.03 5.62
CA VAL A 92 3.52 -0.52 4.34
C VAL A 92 2.04 -0.85 4.50
N MET A 93 1.24 -0.44 3.52
CA MET A 93 -0.21 -0.62 3.52
C MET A 93 -0.65 -1.26 2.22
N ARG A 94 -1.40 -2.37 2.32
CA ARG A 94 -2.11 -2.93 1.15
C ARG A 94 -3.17 -1.94 0.69
N VAL A 95 -3.28 -1.71 -0.62
CA VAL A 95 -4.37 -0.92 -1.23
C VAL A 95 -4.97 -1.66 -2.42
N GLY A 96 -5.81 -0.98 -3.20
CA GLY A 96 -6.35 -1.54 -4.44
C GLY A 96 -7.13 -2.83 -4.25
N LEU A 97 -6.98 -3.74 -5.20
CA LEU A 97 -7.72 -5.01 -5.23
C LEU A 97 -7.33 -5.95 -4.10
N VAL A 98 -6.04 -5.97 -3.72
CA VAL A 98 -5.50 -6.83 -2.66
C VAL A 98 -6.15 -6.47 -1.33
N ALA A 99 -6.16 -5.19 -0.97
CA ALA A 99 -6.72 -4.74 0.30
C ALA A 99 -8.24 -4.93 0.36
N LYS A 100 -8.94 -4.85 -0.76
CA LYS A 100 -10.40 -4.92 -0.83
C LYS A 100 -10.92 -6.35 -1.06
N GLY A 101 -10.01 -7.31 -1.29
CA GLY A 101 -10.38 -8.67 -1.68
C GLY A 101 -11.12 -8.72 -3.03
N LEU A 102 -10.83 -7.80 -3.95
CA LEU A 102 -11.55 -7.66 -5.23
C LEU A 102 -10.81 -8.27 -6.42
N LEU A 103 -9.76 -9.05 -6.17
CA LEU A 103 -9.05 -9.81 -7.21
C LEU A 103 -10.02 -10.74 -7.94
N LEU A 104 -9.86 -10.79 -9.26
CA LEU A 104 -10.51 -11.68 -10.20
C LEU A 104 -9.44 -12.49 -10.94
N LYS A 105 -9.87 -13.59 -11.55
CA LYS A 105 -9.01 -14.44 -12.37
C LYS A 105 -8.30 -13.61 -13.46
N GLY A 106 -6.99 -13.79 -13.58
CA GLY A 106 -6.16 -13.05 -14.54
C GLY A 106 -5.78 -11.62 -14.14
N ASP A 107 -6.14 -11.15 -12.94
CA ASP A 107 -5.54 -9.91 -12.41
C ASP A 107 -4.06 -10.15 -12.10
N LEU A 108 -3.19 -9.33 -12.69
CA LEU A 108 -1.74 -9.41 -12.51
C LEU A 108 -1.19 -8.24 -11.70
N ASP A 109 -1.96 -7.15 -11.60
CA ASP A 109 -1.52 -5.90 -10.98
C ASP A 109 -1.93 -5.85 -9.51
N LEU A 110 -0.94 -5.68 -8.64
CA LEU A 110 -1.06 -5.58 -7.20
C LEU A 110 -0.53 -4.22 -6.75
N GLU A 111 -1.06 -3.67 -5.66
CA GLU A 111 -0.71 -2.32 -5.21
C GLU A 111 -0.48 -2.27 -3.70
N LEU A 112 0.65 -1.67 -3.31
CA LEU A 112 0.99 -1.30 -1.93
C LEU A 112 1.27 0.21 -1.87
N VAL A 113 1.11 0.78 -0.67
CA VAL A 113 1.52 2.15 -0.35
C VAL A 113 2.57 2.09 0.75
N LEU A 114 3.74 2.67 0.49
CA LEU A 114 4.80 2.90 1.48
C LEU A 114 4.64 4.33 2.02
N LEU A 115 4.36 4.44 3.32
CA LEU A 115 4.22 5.73 4.01
C LEU A 115 5.57 6.20 4.52
N CYS A 116 6.00 7.37 4.06
CA CYS A 116 7.18 8.08 4.51
C CYS A 116 6.79 9.13 5.56
N LYS A 117 7.72 9.45 6.47
CA LYS A 117 7.56 10.53 7.46
C LYS A 117 7.51 11.89 6.77
N GLU A 118 8.50 12.16 5.93
CA GLU A 118 8.60 13.37 5.11
C GLU A 118 8.18 13.08 3.66
N LYS A 119 8.14 14.11 2.82
CA LYS A 119 7.80 13.92 1.40
C LYS A 119 8.82 12.98 0.76
N PRO A 120 8.36 11.97 0.02
CA PRO A 120 9.29 11.07 -0.63
C PRO A 120 10.05 11.84 -1.72
N THR A 121 11.34 11.55 -1.82
CA THR A 121 12.27 12.13 -2.80
C THR A 121 12.78 11.05 -3.75
N THR A 122 13.42 11.44 -4.86
CA THR A 122 14.07 10.47 -5.75
C THR A 122 15.20 9.75 -5.03
N ALA A 123 15.97 10.44 -4.18
CA ALA A 123 17.02 9.80 -3.39
C ALA A 123 16.47 8.70 -2.45
N LEU A 124 15.30 8.93 -1.84
CA LEU A 124 14.65 7.93 -1.01
C LEU A 124 14.13 6.76 -1.86
N LEU A 125 13.55 7.04 -3.04
CA LEU A 125 13.09 6.01 -3.97
C LEU A 125 14.22 5.07 -4.38
N ASP A 126 15.35 5.63 -4.78
CA ASP A 126 16.56 4.89 -5.17
C ASP A 126 17.10 4.05 -4.00
N LYS A 127 17.24 4.68 -2.82
CA LYS A 127 17.70 4.00 -1.60
C LYS A 127 16.81 2.82 -1.21
N VAL A 128 15.49 2.98 -1.34
CA VAL A 128 14.54 1.90 -1.06
C VAL A 128 14.62 0.82 -2.12
N ALA A 129 14.70 1.16 -3.41
CA ALA A 129 14.75 0.20 -4.51
C ALA A 129 16.01 -0.68 -4.46
N ASP A 130 17.19 -0.07 -4.25
CA ASP A 130 18.47 -0.79 -4.16
C ASP A 130 18.50 -1.74 -2.97
N ASN A 131 18.08 -1.26 -1.79
CA ASN A 131 18.06 -2.10 -0.60
C ASN A 131 16.96 -3.18 -0.68
N LEU A 132 15.83 -2.88 -1.32
CA LEU A 132 14.76 -3.85 -1.52
C LEU A 132 15.24 -5.07 -2.31
N ALA A 133 16.13 -4.89 -3.30
CA ALA A 133 16.75 -6.00 -4.03
C ALA A 133 17.53 -6.94 -3.09
N ILE A 134 18.32 -6.35 -2.18
CA ILE A 134 19.14 -7.10 -1.21
C ILE A 134 18.24 -7.83 -0.20
N GLN A 135 17.24 -7.14 0.36
CA GLN A 135 16.34 -7.72 1.37
C GLN A 135 15.44 -8.80 0.78
N LEU A 136 14.97 -8.65 -0.47
CA LEU A 136 14.18 -9.70 -1.12
C LEU A 136 14.97 -10.99 -1.30
N ALA A 137 16.24 -10.90 -1.70
CA ALA A 137 17.13 -12.06 -1.81
C ALA A 137 17.39 -12.76 -0.46
N ALA A 138 17.29 -12.04 0.66
CA ALA A 138 17.37 -12.61 2.00
C ALA A 138 16.05 -13.27 2.47
N VAL A 139 14.92 -12.80 1.95
CA VAL A 139 13.57 -13.22 2.36
C VAL A 139 13.07 -14.45 1.59
N THR A 140 13.51 -14.61 0.34
CA THR A 140 13.08 -15.67 -0.58
C THR A 140 14.12 -15.94 -1.67
N GLU A 141 14.13 -17.16 -2.20
CA GLU A 141 14.93 -17.56 -3.36
C GLU A 141 14.24 -17.20 -4.70
N ASP A 142 12.98 -16.74 -4.64
CA ASP A 142 12.24 -16.31 -5.82
C ASP A 142 12.90 -15.10 -6.50
N LYS A 143 13.01 -15.15 -7.82
CA LYS A 143 13.57 -14.06 -8.61
C LYS A 143 12.52 -13.00 -8.89
N TYR A 144 12.84 -11.76 -8.52
CA TYR A 144 12.06 -10.57 -8.80
C TYR A 144 12.85 -9.54 -9.60
N GLU A 145 12.19 -8.89 -10.55
CA GLU A 145 12.69 -7.72 -11.25
C GLU A 145 12.18 -6.47 -10.55
N ILE A 146 13.07 -5.55 -10.21
CA ILE A 146 12.73 -4.30 -9.50
C ILE A 146 12.99 -3.14 -10.45
N LEU A 147 11.96 -2.34 -10.69
CA LEU A 147 11.95 -1.21 -11.60
C LEU A 147 11.41 0.01 -10.86
N GLN A 148 12.27 0.99 -10.61
CA GLN A 148 11.83 2.27 -10.05
C GLN A 148 11.31 3.20 -11.15
N SER A 149 10.24 3.93 -10.87
CA SER A 149 9.66 4.96 -11.73
C SER A 149 9.51 6.25 -10.91
N VAL A 150 10.39 7.21 -11.17
CA VAL A 150 10.34 8.54 -10.54
C VAL A 150 9.06 9.27 -10.92
N ASP A 151 8.65 9.19 -12.20
CA ASP A 151 7.46 9.86 -12.73
C ASP A 151 6.16 9.35 -12.10
N ASP A 152 6.13 8.09 -11.68
CA ASP A 152 4.98 7.48 -11.00
C ASP A 152 5.08 7.50 -9.47
N ALA A 153 6.18 8.04 -8.93
CA ALA A 153 6.52 7.97 -7.51
C ALA A 153 6.42 6.54 -6.95
N ALA A 154 6.92 5.55 -7.70
CA ALA A 154 6.65 4.15 -7.42
C ALA A 154 7.82 3.21 -7.74
N ILE A 155 7.81 2.05 -7.08
CA ILE A 155 8.69 0.91 -7.36
C ILE A 155 7.83 -0.25 -7.83
N VAL A 156 8.11 -0.77 -9.02
CA VAL A 156 7.40 -1.91 -9.61
C VAL A 156 8.25 -3.16 -9.44
N ILE A 157 7.69 -4.17 -8.79
CA ILE A 157 8.29 -5.49 -8.62
C ILE A 157 7.56 -6.47 -9.52
N LYS A 158 8.27 -7.19 -10.38
CA LYS A 158 7.69 -8.25 -11.21
C LYS A 158 8.27 -9.60 -10.83
N ASN A 159 7.43 -10.62 -10.73
CA ASN A 159 7.92 -11.99 -10.59
C ASN A 159 8.30 -12.59 -11.95
N THR A 160 8.96 -13.74 -11.93
CA THR A 160 9.44 -14.46 -13.12
C THR A 160 8.46 -15.52 -13.64
N LYS A 161 7.22 -15.54 -13.15
CA LYS A 161 6.18 -16.48 -13.61
C LYS A 161 5.57 -15.98 -14.92
N GLU A 162 4.95 -16.88 -15.68
CA GLU A 162 4.19 -16.52 -16.88
C GLU A 162 2.70 -16.78 -16.68
N PRO A 163 1.82 -15.76 -16.77
CA PRO A 163 2.13 -14.33 -16.86
C PRO A 163 2.69 -13.75 -15.54
N PRO A 164 3.51 -12.69 -15.60
CA PRO A 164 4.16 -12.15 -14.41
C PRO A 164 3.18 -11.33 -13.58
N LEU A 165 3.16 -11.59 -12.27
CA LEU A 165 2.52 -10.68 -11.32
C LEU A 165 3.38 -9.42 -11.19
N SER A 166 2.72 -8.27 -11.20
CA SER A 166 3.33 -6.94 -11.10
C SER A 166 2.80 -6.26 -9.84
N LEU A 167 3.67 -6.03 -8.87
CA LEU A 167 3.34 -5.33 -7.63
C LEU A 167 3.95 -3.93 -7.65
N THR A 168 3.09 -2.92 -7.61
CA THR A 168 3.49 -1.51 -7.57
C THR A 168 3.46 -1.00 -6.13
N ILE A 169 4.58 -0.49 -5.64
CA ILE A 169 4.72 0.19 -4.35
C ILE A 169 4.71 1.68 -4.61
N HIS A 170 3.67 2.37 -4.20
CA HIS A 170 3.60 3.84 -4.28
C HIS A 170 4.19 4.47 -3.02
N LEU A 171 5.14 5.38 -3.18
CA LEU A 171 5.71 6.15 -2.08
C LEU A 171 4.85 7.40 -1.87
N THR A 172 4.50 7.69 -0.62
CA THR A 172 3.76 8.91 -0.28
C THR A 172 3.96 9.30 1.17
N SER A 173 3.55 10.51 1.55
CA SER A 173 3.57 11.00 2.93
C SER A 173 2.31 11.81 3.25
N PRO A 174 1.75 11.70 4.48
CA PRO A 174 0.65 12.55 4.93
C PRO A 174 0.90 14.05 4.75
N VAL A 175 2.17 14.47 4.83
CA VAL A 175 2.61 15.87 4.68
C VAL A 175 2.20 16.44 3.32
N VAL A 176 2.23 15.63 2.26
CA VAL A 176 1.86 16.04 0.89
C VAL A 176 0.42 16.55 0.83
N ARG A 177 -0.48 15.92 1.61
CA ARG A 177 -1.88 16.31 1.72
C ARG A 177 -2.06 17.53 2.61
N GLU A 178 -1.39 17.57 3.76
CA GLU A 178 -1.47 18.70 4.69
C GLU A 178 -1.09 20.01 4.00
N GLU A 179 -0.06 20.00 3.16
CA GLU A 179 0.30 21.17 2.36
C GLU A 179 -0.72 21.50 1.28
N MET A 180 -1.39 20.51 0.71
CA MET A 180 -2.42 20.77 -0.30
C MET A 180 -3.61 21.47 0.35
N GLU A 181 -3.97 21.02 1.54
CA GLU A 181 -5.01 21.64 2.37
C GLU A 181 -4.60 23.08 2.76
N LYS A 182 -3.34 23.33 3.15
CA LYS A 182 -2.83 24.68 3.45
C LYS A 182 -2.84 25.62 2.25
N VAL A 183 -2.39 25.15 1.08
CA VAL A 183 -2.43 25.94 -0.17
C VAL A 183 -3.88 26.29 -0.53
N LEU A 184 -4.80 25.35 -0.42
CA LEU A 184 -6.22 25.59 -0.67
C LEU A 184 -6.85 26.54 0.35
N ALA A 185 -6.34 26.57 1.58
CA ALA A 185 -6.72 27.53 2.61
C ALA A 185 -6.11 28.94 2.43
N GLY A 186 -5.27 29.13 1.40
CA GLY A 186 -4.63 30.42 1.11
C GLY A 186 -3.40 30.73 1.97
N GLU A 187 -2.86 29.74 2.69
CA GLU A 187 -1.62 29.91 3.45
C GLU A 187 -0.40 29.87 2.52
N THR A 188 0.59 30.73 2.81
CA THR A 188 1.87 30.71 2.09
C THR A 188 2.71 29.53 2.58
N LEU A 189 3.12 28.67 1.64
CA LEU A 189 3.99 27.54 1.94
C LEU A 189 5.43 28.05 2.17
N SER A 190 5.91 27.98 3.41
CA SER A 190 7.33 28.15 3.73
C SER A 190 8.01 26.78 3.65
N VAL A 191 8.25 26.27 2.45
CA VAL A 191 8.84 24.93 2.30
C VAL A 191 10.19 25.04 1.61
N ASN A 192 11.24 24.78 2.38
CA ASN A 192 12.55 24.43 1.84
C ASN A 192 12.48 22.99 1.35
N ASP A 193 11.68 22.76 0.30
CA ASP A 193 11.58 21.44 -0.29
C ASP A 193 12.91 21.05 -0.92
N PRO A 194 13.37 19.81 -0.72
CA PRO A 194 14.41 19.25 -1.55
C PRO A 194 14.02 19.39 -3.04
N PRO A 195 14.97 19.69 -3.93
CA PRO A 195 14.67 19.86 -5.36
C PRO A 195 14.19 18.55 -6.02
N ASP A 196 14.34 17.42 -5.34
CA ASP A 196 14.10 16.06 -5.82
C ASP A 196 12.85 15.40 -5.21
N VAL A 197 11.90 16.19 -4.69
CA VAL A 197 10.61 15.69 -4.22
C VAL A 197 9.83 15.03 -5.37
N LEU A 198 9.24 13.86 -5.11
CA LEU A 198 8.46 13.11 -6.09
C LEU A 198 7.16 13.83 -6.49
N ASP A 199 6.57 13.41 -7.60
CA ASP A 199 5.35 14.01 -8.13
C ASP A 199 4.22 14.04 -7.08
N ARG A 200 3.76 15.25 -6.78
CA ARG A 200 2.75 15.52 -5.76
C ARG A 200 1.42 14.83 -6.07
N GLN A 201 1.01 14.84 -7.33
CA GLN A 201 -0.27 14.28 -7.76
C GLN A 201 -0.29 12.76 -7.60
N LYS A 202 0.82 12.09 -7.93
CA LYS A 202 1.01 10.64 -7.70
C LYS A 202 0.96 10.31 -6.21
N CYS A 203 1.66 11.08 -5.38
CA CYS A 203 1.62 10.93 -3.93
C CYS A 203 0.20 11.10 -3.35
N LEU A 204 -0.56 12.10 -3.82
CA LEU A 204 -1.96 12.32 -3.41
C LEU A 204 -2.88 11.20 -3.86
N ALA A 205 -2.68 10.66 -5.07
CA ALA A 205 -3.42 9.50 -5.57
C ALA A 205 -3.18 8.27 -4.69
N ALA A 206 -1.93 8.01 -4.28
CA ALA A 206 -1.60 6.94 -3.35
C ALA A 206 -2.31 7.10 -1.98
N LEU A 207 -2.37 8.32 -1.43
CA LEU A 207 -3.13 8.61 -0.21
C LEU A 207 -4.65 8.46 -0.41
N ALA A 208 -5.17 8.77 -1.60
CA ALA A 208 -6.56 8.50 -1.94
C ALA A 208 -6.84 7.00 -1.96
N SER A 209 -6.00 6.19 -2.62
CA SER A 209 -6.10 4.73 -2.62
C SER A 209 -6.05 4.12 -1.21
N LEU A 210 -5.20 4.66 -0.33
CA LEU A 210 -5.15 4.26 1.08
C LEU A 210 -6.47 4.57 1.81
N ARG A 211 -7.06 5.75 1.58
CA ARG A 211 -8.38 6.10 2.15
C ARG A 211 -9.49 5.24 1.59
N HIS A 212 -9.49 4.95 0.29
CA HIS A 212 -10.45 4.07 -0.35
C HIS A 212 -10.40 2.66 0.25
N ALA A 213 -9.20 2.10 0.46
CA ALA A 213 -9.03 0.81 1.12
C ALA A 213 -9.58 0.80 2.55
N LYS A 214 -9.27 1.83 3.35
CA LYS A 214 -9.80 1.97 4.73
C LYS A 214 -11.32 2.10 4.75
N TRP A 215 -11.88 2.94 3.88
CA TRP A 215 -13.33 3.09 3.72
C TRP A 215 -13.98 1.77 3.31
N PHE A 216 -13.39 1.06 2.34
CA PHE A 216 -13.94 -0.19 1.83
C PHE A 216 -14.01 -1.25 2.94
N GLN A 217 -12.94 -1.37 3.72
CA GLN A 217 -12.92 -2.27 4.88
C GLN A 217 -13.97 -1.91 5.92
N ALA A 218 -14.15 -0.62 6.21
CA ALA A 218 -15.10 -0.17 7.21
C ALA A 218 -16.57 -0.18 6.76
N ARG A 219 -16.85 -0.06 5.46
CA ARG A 219 -18.20 0.23 4.93
C ARG A 219 -18.72 -0.82 3.95
N ALA A 220 -17.88 -1.36 3.08
CA ALA A 220 -18.30 -2.30 2.03
C ALA A 220 -18.10 -3.77 2.43
N ASN A 221 -16.98 -4.09 3.09
CA ASN A 221 -16.60 -5.49 3.36
C ASN A 221 -17.62 -6.24 4.24
N GLY A 222 -18.19 -5.57 5.25
CA GLY A 222 -19.22 -6.14 6.13
C GLY A 222 -20.64 -6.10 5.57
N LEU A 223 -20.86 -5.40 4.44
CA LEU A 223 -22.19 -5.28 3.84
C LEU A 223 -22.53 -6.56 3.07
N LYS A 224 -23.63 -7.20 3.45
CA LYS A 224 -24.07 -8.47 2.86
C LYS A 224 -24.12 -8.38 1.33
N SER A 225 -23.49 -9.34 0.68
CA SER A 225 -23.40 -9.48 -0.79
C SER A 225 -22.62 -8.39 -1.54
N CYS A 226 -22.23 -7.27 -0.90
CA CYS A 226 -21.59 -6.13 -1.56
C CYS A 226 -20.33 -6.55 -2.33
N VAL A 227 -19.39 -7.22 -1.67
CA VAL A 227 -18.13 -7.69 -2.29
C VAL A 227 -18.38 -8.63 -3.47
N ILE A 228 -19.39 -9.51 -3.37
CA ILE A 228 -19.76 -10.45 -4.45
C ILE A 228 -20.29 -9.69 -5.65
N VAL A 229 -21.20 -8.74 -5.42
CA VAL A 229 -21.79 -7.90 -6.47
C VAL A 229 -20.72 -7.06 -7.16
N ILE A 230 -19.82 -6.42 -6.41
CA ILE A 230 -18.72 -5.63 -6.97
C ILE A 230 -17.82 -6.48 -7.86
N ARG A 231 -17.47 -7.71 -7.45
CA ARG A 231 -16.67 -8.62 -8.29
C ARG A 231 -17.37 -8.95 -9.62
N VAL A 232 -18.67 -9.25 -9.58
CA VAL A 232 -19.45 -9.56 -10.79
C VAL A 232 -19.60 -8.33 -11.70
N LEU A 233 -19.88 -7.15 -11.14
CA LEU A 233 -19.99 -5.92 -11.90
C LEU A 233 -18.63 -5.46 -12.45
N ARG A 234 -17.53 -5.73 -11.75
CA ARG A 234 -16.17 -5.46 -12.23
C ARG A 234 -15.85 -6.30 -13.46
N ASP A 235 -16.19 -7.60 -13.45
CA ASP A 235 -16.11 -8.44 -14.64
C ASP A 235 -17.00 -7.91 -15.78
N LEU A 236 -18.20 -7.41 -15.47
CA LEU A 236 -19.07 -6.78 -16.47
C LEU A 236 -18.40 -5.54 -17.09
N CYS A 237 -17.78 -4.67 -16.28
CA CYS A 237 -17.05 -3.50 -16.77
C CYS A 237 -15.89 -3.87 -17.70
N THR A 238 -15.25 -5.03 -17.46
CA THR A 238 -14.19 -5.55 -18.35
C THR A 238 -14.74 -6.07 -19.67
N ARG A 239 -15.89 -6.77 -19.65
CA ARG A 239 -16.47 -7.38 -20.86
C ARG A 239 -17.30 -6.43 -21.70
N VAL A 240 -17.90 -5.40 -21.09
CA VAL A 240 -18.84 -4.49 -21.74
C VAL A 240 -18.27 -3.07 -21.67
N PRO A 241 -17.63 -2.57 -22.76
CA PRO A 241 -16.91 -1.29 -22.76
C PRO A 241 -17.73 -0.08 -22.28
N THR A 242 -19.05 -0.08 -22.50
CA THR A 242 -19.97 0.96 -22.01
C THR A 242 -19.86 1.19 -20.49
N TRP A 243 -19.56 0.13 -19.73
CA TRP A 243 -19.42 0.18 -18.27
C TRP A 243 -17.98 0.44 -17.81
N GLY A 244 -17.01 0.44 -18.72
CA GLY A 244 -15.59 0.66 -18.43
C GLY A 244 -15.29 1.89 -17.56
N PRO A 245 -15.93 3.05 -17.78
CA PRO A 245 -15.71 4.25 -16.96
C PRO A 245 -16.05 4.11 -15.47
N LEU A 246 -16.84 3.10 -15.08
CA LEU A 246 -17.17 2.84 -13.67
C LEU A 246 -16.12 1.98 -12.96
N ARG A 247 -15.18 1.37 -13.68
CA ARG A 247 -14.20 0.43 -13.10
C ARG A 247 -13.40 1.09 -11.97
N GLY A 248 -13.29 0.38 -10.85
CA GLY A 248 -12.55 0.84 -9.67
C GLY A 248 -13.44 1.59 -8.68
N TRP A 249 -12.94 2.72 -8.17
CA TRP A 249 -13.59 3.46 -7.08
C TRP A 249 -15.05 3.87 -7.34
N PRO A 250 -15.46 4.33 -8.54
CA PRO A 250 -16.86 4.67 -8.79
C PRO A 250 -17.82 3.48 -8.62
N LEU A 251 -17.46 2.30 -9.12
CA LEU A 251 -18.26 1.08 -8.96
C LEU A 251 -18.32 0.62 -7.49
N GLU A 252 -17.24 0.82 -6.73
CA GLU A 252 -17.23 0.44 -5.31
C GLU A 252 -18.14 1.32 -4.43
N LEU A 253 -18.42 2.55 -4.88
CA LEU A 253 -19.32 3.49 -4.19
C LEU A 253 -20.79 3.36 -4.58
N LEU A 254 -21.08 2.88 -5.79
CA LEU A 254 -22.43 2.72 -6.35
C LEU A 254 -23.26 1.68 -5.59
#